data_AF-A0A7C4CJ88-F1
#
_entry.id   AF-A0A7C4CJ88-F1
#
_cell.length_a   1.000
_cell.length_b   1.000
_cell.length_c   1.000
_cell.angle_alpha   90.00
_cell.angle_beta   90.00
_cell.angle_gamma   90.00
#
_symmetry.space_group_name_H-M   'P 1'
#
loop_
_entity.id
_entity.type
_entity.pdbx_description
1 polymer ?
#
loop_
_entity_poly.entity_id
_entity_poly.type
_entity_poly.pdbx_seq_one_letter_code
_entity_poly.pdbx_strand_id
1 'polypeptide(L)'
;MSLRPARNYRALQRPYTRKEYIKSIPYSKITKFDHGNVHGKFEYEVRMVAEASFQVRSNALEAARMTIMSQIRKAIPSEEAYFFKVVPYPHHILRKHAMAGVHKAERLQKGMRLAFGKPDARAAQIRRGDVIMFMRVNGQHLEIAKYCMKLAKLKIPYMTRIDIVRLNGTEGEDEEGA
;
A
#
# COMPACT_ATOMS: atom_id res chain seq x y z
N MET A 1 -1.82 -24.15 0.32
CA MET A 1 -3.18 -23.65 -0.01
C MET A 1 -3.03 -22.29 -0.67
N SER A 2 -3.68 -22.07 -1.82
CA SER A 2 -3.56 -20.80 -2.55
C SER A 2 -3.98 -19.59 -1.71
N LEU A 3 -3.36 -18.44 -2.01
CA LEU A 3 -3.67 -17.16 -1.38
C LEU A 3 -5.12 -16.78 -1.69
N ARG A 4 -5.90 -16.40 -0.66
CA ARG A 4 -7.27 -15.94 -0.88
C ARG A 4 -7.27 -14.68 -1.77
N PRO A 5 -8.26 -14.51 -2.67
CA PRO A 5 -8.42 -13.29 -3.44
C PRO A 5 -8.52 -12.05 -2.53
N ALA A 6 -7.89 -10.94 -2.95
CA ALA A 6 -7.85 -9.71 -2.15
C ALA A 6 -9.23 -9.08 -1.91
N ARG A 7 -10.21 -9.34 -2.80
CA ARG A 7 -11.57 -8.81 -2.68
C ARG A 7 -12.24 -9.14 -1.34
N ASN A 8 -11.90 -10.28 -0.75
CA ASN A 8 -12.47 -10.75 0.52
C ASN A 8 -12.01 -9.90 1.73
N TYR A 9 -10.90 -9.16 1.59
CA TYR A 9 -10.30 -8.38 2.66
C TYR A 9 -10.37 -6.87 2.41
N ARG A 10 -11.04 -6.43 1.35
CA ARG A 10 -11.03 -5.02 0.91
C ARG A 10 -11.73 -4.08 1.89
N ALA A 11 -12.83 -4.55 2.50
CA ALA A 11 -13.60 -3.75 3.45
C ALA A 11 -12.83 -3.53 4.76
N LEU A 12 -12.92 -2.33 5.32
CA LEU A 12 -12.35 -2.04 6.63
C LEU A 12 -13.05 -2.86 7.72
N GLN A 13 -12.25 -3.39 8.64
CA GLN A 13 -12.72 -4.14 9.79
C GLN A 13 -12.09 -3.56 11.05
N ARG A 14 -12.62 -3.93 12.22
CA ARG A 14 -12.02 -3.58 13.50
C ARG A 14 -10.53 -3.99 13.51
N PRO A 15 -9.60 -3.09 13.86
CA PRO A 15 -8.18 -3.39 13.83
C PRO A 15 -7.82 -4.60 14.72
N TYR A 16 -7.18 -5.61 14.13
CA TYR A 16 -6.59 -6.75 14.84
C TYR A 16 -5.07 -6.59 14.85
N THR A 17 -4.54 -5.89 15.85
CA THR A 17 -3.15 -5.41 15.88
C THR A 17 -2.39 -5.74 17.17
N ARG A 18 -3.10 -6.00 18.28
CA ARG A 18 -2.49 -6.25 19.59
C ARG A 18 -1.74 -7.57 19.60
N LYS A 19 -0.41 -7.50 19.61
CA LYS A 19 0.48 -8.66 19.44
C LYS A 19 0.46 -9.57 20.67
N GLU A 20 0.21 -9.05 21.88
CA GLU A 20 0.19 -9.85 23.10
C GLU A 20 -0.90 -10.94 23.10
N TYR A 21 -1.99 -10.74 22.36
CA TYR A 21 -3.09 -11.71 22.24
C TYR A 21 -2.96 -12.62 20.98
N ILE A 22 -1.99 -12.37 20.11
CA ILE A 22 -1.86 -13.03 18.80
C ILE A 22 -0.66 -13.98 18.81
N LYS A 23 -0.93 -15.27 19.00
CA LYS A 23 0.13 -16.29 19.10
C LYS A 23 0.99 -16.46 17.85
N SER A 24 0.42 -16.30 16.66
CA SER A 24 1.15 -16.46 15.39
C SER A 24 0.99 -15.19 14.56
N ILE A 25 2.08 -14.47 14.38
CA ILE A 25 2.07 -13.18 13.69
C ILE A 25 2.71 -13.38 12.31
N PRO A 26 1.95 -13.22 11.21
CA PRO A 26 2.51 -13.32 9.87
C PRO A 26 3.53 -12.21 9.63
N TYR A 27 4.54 -12.47 8.79
CA TYR A 27 5.53 -11.48 8.41
C TYR A 27 4.95 -10.45 7.42
N SER A 28 5.42 -9.20 7.49
CA SER A 28 5.08 -8.17 6.50
C SER A 28 5.89 -8.40 5.23
N LYS A 29 5.24 -8.58 4.07
CA LYS A 29 5.98 -8.75 2.81
C LYS A 29 6.79 -7.51 2.39
N ILE A 30 6.33 -6.32 2.75
CA ILE A 30 7.09 -5.09 2.55
C ILE A 30 8.07 -4.91 3.70
N THR A 31 9.33 -4.66 3.35
CA THR A 31 10.46 -4.56 4.30
C THR A 31 11.11 -3.18 4.27
N LYS A 32 11.28 -2.60 3.08
CA LYS A 32 11.82 -1.25 2.87
C LYS A 32 10.71 -0.31 2.42
N PHE A 33 10.62 0.85 3.07
CA PHE A 33 9.59 1.85 2.81
C PHE A 33 10.16 3.09 2.11
N ASP A 34 11.38 3.47 2.46
CA ASP A 34 12.09 4.63 1.93
C ASP A 34 13.14 4.21 0.89
N HIS A 35 13.25 4.97 -0.20
CA HIS A 35 14.19 4.76 -1.29
C HIS A 35 14.71 6.08 -1.86
N GLY A 36 15.96 6.09 -2.31
CA GLY A 36 16.62 7.29 -2.82
C GLY A 36 17.05 8.24 -1.71
N ASN A 37 17.21 9.53 -2.02
CA ASN A 37 17.74 10.52 -1.09
C ASN A 37 16.65 11.14 -0.20
N VAL A 38 16.54 10.64 1.04
CA VAL A 38 15.57 11.11 2.05
C VAL A 38 15.72 12.58 2.40
N HIS A 39 16.95 13.11 2.35
CA HIS A 39 17.27 14.49 2.70
C HIS A 39 17.39 15.42 1.49
N GLY A 40 17.07 14.91 0.29
CA GLY A 40 17.11 15.70 -0.95
C GLY A 40 16.05 16.80 -0.97
N LYS A 41 16.42 17.94 -1.54
CA LYS A 41 15.47 19.01 -1.88
C LYS A 41 14.96 18.77 -3.30
N PHE A 42 13.64 18.74 -3.46
CA PHE A 42 12.98 18.43 -4.72
C PHE A 42 11.89 19.46 -5.02
N GLU A 43 11.63 19.68 -6.30
CA GLU A 43 10.66 20.69 -6.74
C GLU A 43 9.22 20.18 -6.77
N TYR A 44 9.01 18.90 -7.06
CA TYR A 44 7.68 18.31 -7.24
C TYR A 44 7.52 17.03 -6.41
N GLU A 45 6.30 16.79 -5.96
CA GLU A 45 5.87 15.55 -5.31
C GLU A 45 4.66 14.97 -6.03
N VAL A 46 4.80 13.76 -6.56
CA VAL A 46 3.71 12.98 -7.12
C VAL A 46 3.21 12.03 -6.04
N ARG A 47 1.95 12.21 -5.61
CA ARG A 47 1.31 11.43 -4.55
C ARG A 47 0.25 10.49 -5.13
N MET A 48 0.15 9.30 -4.57
CA MET A 48 -1.00 8.41 -4.76
C MET A 48 -1.90 8.52 -3.54
N VAL A 49 -3.11 9.05 -3.72
CA VAL A 49 -4.05 9.37 -2.64
C VAL A 49 -5.27 8.44 -2.72
N ALA A 50 -5.76 7.98 -1.58
CA ALA A 50 -6.97 7.16 -1.49
C ALA A 50 -8.25 7.99 -1.62
N GLU A 51 -9.12 7.63 -2.55
CA GLU A 51 -10.44 8.29 -2.73
C GLU A 51 -11.52 7.67 -1.83
N ALA A 52 -11.31 6.45 -1.37
CA ALA A 52 -12.19 5.72 -0.48
C ALA A 52 -11.39 5.01 0.62
N SER A 53 -12.10 4.53 1.64
CA SER A 53 -11.50 3.82 2.76
C SER A 53 -11.49 2.30 2.49
N PHE A 54 -10.31 1.68 2.48
CA PHE A 54 -10.15 0.25 2.16
C PHE A 54 -8.89 -0.34 2.84
N GLN A 55 -8.76 -1.67 2.77
CA GLN A 55 -7.53 -2.34 3.19
C GLN A 55 -6.65 -2.74 2.01
N VAL A 56 -5.34 -2.59 2.19
CA VAL A 56 -4.32 -3.04 1.24
C VAL A 56 -3.41 -4.05 1.90
N ARG A 57 -3.30 -5.23 1.30
CA ARG A 57 -2.40 -6.26 1.81
C ARG A 57 -0.94 -5.88 1.60
N SER A 58 -0.06 -6.37 2.46
CA SER A 58 1.39 -6.12 2.36
C SER A 58 1.98 -6.57 1.02
N ASN A 59 1.42 -7.61 0.40
CA ASN A 59 1.87 -8.08 -0.91
C ASN A 59 1.56 -7.10 -2.05
N ALA A 60 0.43 -6.37 -1.98
CA ALA A 60 0.07 -5.37 -2.96
C ALA A 60 0.96 -4.11 -2.82
N LEU A 61 1.26 -3.69 -1.58
CA LEU A 61 2.21 -2.61 -1.31
C LEU A 61 3.61 -2.95 -1.85
N GLU A 62 4.09 -4.17 -1.59
CA GLU A 62 5.38 -4.62 -2.11
C GLU A 62 5.41 -4.73 -3.64
N ALA A 63 4.33 -5.22 -4.26
CA ALA A 63 4.23 -5.28 -5.71
C ALA A 63 4.22 -3.87 -6.35
N ALA A 64 3.53 -2.91 -5.74
CA ALA A 64 3.54 -1.52 -6.17
C ALA A 64 4.93 -0.90 -6.04
N ARG A 65 5.58 -1.11 -4.89
CA ARG A 65 6.96 -0.68 -4.61
C ARG A 65 7.95 -1.24 -5.64
N MET A 66 7.94 -2.55 -5.88
CA MET A 66 8.82 -3.20 -6.86
C MET A 66 8.58 -2.69 -8.29
N THR A 67 7.32 -2.42 -8.66
CA THR A 67 6.98 -1.87 -9.98
C THR A 67 7.63 -0.50 -10.18
N ILE A 68 7.53 0.38 -9.17
CA ILE A 68 8.17 1.71 -9.20
C ILE A 68 9.68 1.57 -9.26
N MET A 69 10.28 0.76 -8.38
CA MET A 69 11.74 0.58 -8.33
C MET A 69 12.31 0.01 -9.63
N SER A 70 11.62 -0.93 -10.27
CA SER A 70 12.07 -1.52 -11.54
C SER A 70 12.08 -0.49 -12.68
N GLN A 71 11.11 0.43 -12.70
CA GLN A 71 11.02 1.46 -13.75
C GLN A 71 11.97 2.61 -13.49
N ILE A 72 12.08 3.07 -12.25
CA ILE A 72 13.00 4.16 -11.88
C ILE A 72 14.45 3.75 -12.15
N ARG A 73 14.86 2.53 -11.79
CA ARG A 73 16.23 2.06 -12.04
C ARG A 73 16.61 2.06 -13.53
N LYS A 74 15.62 1.97 -14.43
CA LYS A 74 15.85 2.04 -15.89
C LYS A 74 15.94 3.48 -16.38
N ALA A 75 15.17 4.39 -15.79
CA ALA A 75 15.00 5.75 -16.29
C ALA A 75 15.91 6.79 -15.60
N ILE A 76 16.24 6.56 -14.33
CA ILE A 76 17.02 7.48 -13.49
C ILE A 76 18.20 6.69 -12.90
N PRO A 77 19.43 6.92 -13.39
CA PRO A 77 20.61 6.18 -12.92
C PRO A 77 21.05 6.56 -11.50
N SER A 78 20.82 7.81 -11.09
CA SER A 78 21.26 8.32 -9.78
C SER A 78 20.20 8.15 -8.71
N GLU A 79 20.56 7.51 -7.60
CA GLU A 79 19.68 7.39 -6.41
C GLU A 79 19.46 8.73 -5.70
N GLU A 80 20.29 9.75 -5.98
CA GLU A 80 20.15 11.09 -5.40
C GLU A 80 19.06 11.93 -6.07
N ALA A 81 18.64 11.57 -7.29
CA ALA A 81 17.74 12.37 -8.11
C ALA A 81 16.24 12.19 -7.76
N TYR A 82 15.91 11.27 -6.85
CA TYR A 82 14.53 11.06 -6.40
C TYR A 82 14.47 10.65 -4.92
N PHE A 83 13.31 10.86 -4.32
CA PHE A 83 12.94 10.25 -3.05
C PHE A 83 11.59 9.57 -3.19
N PHE A 84 11.51 8.29 -2.89
CA PHE A 84 10.28 7.51 -2.95
C PHE A 84 9.96 6.88 -1.61
N LYS A 85 8.70 7.01 -1.19
CA LYS A 85 8.24 6.46 0.08
C LYS A 85 6.91 5.76 -0.06
N VAL A 86 6.83 4.57 0.52
CA VAL A 86 5.57 3.92 0.87
C VAL A 86 5.17 4.39 2.27
N VAL A 87 4.00 5.01 2.41
CA VAL A 87 3.59 5.63 3.68
C VAL A 87 2.96 4.64 4.65
N PRO A 88 1.96 3.81 4.26
CA PRO A 88 1.22 3.02 5.22
C PRO A 88 1.98 1.75 5.61
N TYR A 89 2.15 1.54 6.90
CA TYR A 89 2.68 0.29 7.44
C TYR A 89 1.56 -0.74 7.67
N PRO A 90 1.72 -2.01 7.26
CA PRO A 90 0.69 -3.03 7.40
C PRO A 90 0.62 -3.57 8.85
N HIS A 91 -0.09 -2.87 9.73
CA HIS A 91 -0.30 -3.27 11.12
C HIS A 91 -1.40 -4.32 11.30
N HIS A 92 -2.44 -4.29 10.46
CA HIS A 92 -3.64 -5.11 10.63
C HIS A 92 -3.36 -6.56 10.23
N ILE A 93 -3.70 -7.51 11.09
CA ILE A 93 -3.52 -8.93 10.83
C ILE A 93 -4.83 -9.51 10.30
N LEU A 94 -4.79 -9.99 9.06
CA LEU A 94 -5.89 -10.70 8.42
C LEU A 94 -5.99 -12.12 8.94
N ARG A 95 -7.22 -12.59 9.09
CA ARG A 95 -7.52 -13.94 9.56
C ARG A 95 -8.21 -14.76 8.48
N LYS A 96 -7.91 -16.05 8.47
CA LYS A 96 -8.51 -17.04 7.58
C LYS A 96 -8.94 -18.25 8.38
N HIS A 97 -10.24 -18.52 8.39
CA HIS A 97 -10.72 -19.86 8.71
C HIS A 97 -10.47 -20.75 7.48
N ALA A 98 -9.50 -21.66 7.57
CA ALA A 98 -9.26 -22.64 6.53
C ALA A 98 -10.36 -23.71 6.58
N MET A 99 -10.97 -23.99 5.44
CA MET A 99 -11.87 -25.13 5.25
C MET A 99 -11.16 -26.19 4.43
N ALA A 100 -11.43 -27.46 4.71
CA ALA A 100 -10.96 -28.56 3.90
C ALA A 100 -11.79 -28.61 2.61
N GLY A 101 -11.14 -28.41 1.46
CA GLY A 101 -11.78 -28.46 0.14
C GLY A 101 -11.81 -29.85 -0.48
N VAL A 102 -11.83 -30.91 0.35
CA VAL A 102 -11.79 -32.30 -0.11
C VAL A 102 -13.21 -32.86 -0.13
N HIS A 103 -13.49 -33.81 -1.02
CA HIS A 103 -14.78 -34.52 -1.01
C HIS A 103 -15.04 -35.14 0.37
N LYS A 104 -16.29 -35.01 0.86
CA LYS A 104 -16.71 -35.47 2.20
C LYS A 104 -15.93 -34.82 3.37
N ALA A 105 -15.39 -33.61 3.18
CA ALA A 105 -14.71 -32.83 4.23
C ALA A 105 -15.58 -32.52 5.46
N GLU A 106 -16.90 -32.55 5.32
CA GLU A 106 -17.86 -32.44 6.43
C GLU A 106 -17.52 -33.37 7.59
N ARG A 107 -17.05 -34.59 7.30
CA ARG A 107 -16.71 -35.61 8.32
C ARG A 107 -15.46 -35.25 9.13
N LEU A 108 -14.59 -34.40 8.59
CA LEU A 108 -13.28 -34.06 9.14
C LEU A 108 -13.23 -32.65 9.73
N GLN A 109 -14.20 -31.80 9.40
CA GLN A 109 -14.22 -30.39 9.78
C GLN A 109 -15.46 -30.06 10.60
N LYS A 110 -15.29 -29.24 11.64
CA LYS A 110 -16.38 -28.75 12.50
C LYS A 110 -17.31 -27.70 11.85
N GLY A 111 -17.32 -27.60 10.52
CA GLY A 111 -18.07 -26.56 9.78
C GLY A 111 -17.67 -25.15 10.23
N MET A 112 -18.66 -24.37 10.69
CA MET A 112 -18.51 -22.99 11.22
C MET A 112 -18.44 -22.92 12.75
N ARG A 113 -18.48 -24.06 13.46
CA ARG A 113 -18.29 -24.06 14.91
C ARG A 113 -16.87 -23.62 15.23
N LEU A 114 -16.71 -22.63 16.11
CA LEU A 114 -15.43 -21.99 16.44
C LEU A 114 -14.73 -21.38 15.21
N ALA A 115 -15.49 -20.64 14.39
CA ALA A 115 -15.02 -20.07 13.13
C ALA A 115 -13.94 -18.97 13.21
N PHE A 116 -13.34 -18.75 14.39
CA PHE A 116 -12.29 -17.76 14.56
C PHE A 116 -11.06 -18.16 13.74
N GLY A 117 -10.78 -17.39 12.69
CA GLY A 117 -9.72 -17.69 11.76
C GLY A 117 -8.32 -17.58 12.36
N LYS A 118 -7.39 -18.39 11.85
CA LYS A 118 -5.97 -18.23 12.15
C LYS A 118 -5.40 -17.00 11.42
N PRO A 119 -4.43 -16.28 11.99
CA PRO A 119 -3.68 -15.24 11.28
C PRO A 119 -3.09 -15.76 9.95
N ASP A 120 -3.26 -15.01 8.87
CA ASP A 120 -2.90 -15.41 7.49
C ASP A 120 -1.93 -14.42 6.85
N ALA A 121 -2.24 -13.12 6.91
CA ALA A 121 -1.46 -12.07 6.24
C ALA A 121 -1.55 -10.75 7.00
N ARG A 122 -0.76 -9.75 6.57
CA ARG A 122 -0.90 -8.37 7.05
C ARG A 122 -1.50 -7.46 6.00
N ALA A 123 -2.21 -6.43 6.46
CA ALA A 123 -2.76 -5.35 5.66
C ALA A 123 -2.56 -4.00 6.33
N ALA A 124 -2.46 -2.96 5.52
CA ALA A 124 -2.63 -1.58 5.92
C ALA A 124 -4.11 -1.20 5.79
N GLN A 125 -4.62 -0.50 6.79
CA GLN A 125 -5.95 0.11 6.74
C GLN A 125 -5.78 1.55 6.30
N ILE A 126 -6.35 1.89 5.16
CA ILE A 126 -6.21 3.19 4.50
C ILE A 126 -7.57 3.87 4.55
N ARG A 127 -7.58 5.14 4.98
CA ARG A 127 -8.77 5.98 5.00
C ARG A 127 -8.78 6.89 3.77
N ARG A 128 -9.97 7.38 3.43
CA ARG A 128 -10.13 8.40 2.39
C ARG A 128 -9.24 9.62 2.72
N GLY A 129 -8.49 10.10 1.73
CA GLY A 129 -7.56 11.21 1.83
C GLY A 129 -6.13 10.80 2.20
N ASP A 130 -5.90 9.58 2.66
CA ASP A 130 -4.56 9.13 3.03
C ASP A 130 -3.65 9.00 1.80
N VAL A 131 -2.40 9.45 1.94
CA VAL A 131 -1.34 9.21 0.95
C VAL A 131 -0.83 7.79 1.13
N ILE A 132 -0.88 6.99 0.06
CA ILE A 132 -0.40 5.60 0.05
C ILE A 132 1.09 5.56 -0.28
N MET A 133 1.47 6.26 -1.34
CA MET A 133 2.85 6.31 -1.82
C MET A 133 3.09 7.71 -2.37
N PHE A 134 4.31 8.21 -2.24
CA PHE A 134 4.68 9.44 -2.90
C PHE A 134 6.10 9.36 -3.42
N MET A 135 6.37 10.20 -4.42
CA MET A 135 7.68 10.35 -4.98
C MET A 135 8.00 11.80 -5.23
N ARG A 136 9.16 12.24 -4.76
CA ARG A 136 9.70 13.57 -4.97
C ARG A 136 10.78 13.54 -6.03
N VAL A 137 10.72 14.48 -6.95
CA VAL A 137 11.64 14.62 -8.08
C VAL A 137 11.78 16.09 -8.48
N ASN A 138 12.86 16.41 -9.20
CA ASN A 138 13.01 17.68 -9.89
C ASN A 138 12.22 17.69 -11.21
N GLY A 139 11.99 18.87 -11.79
CA GLY A 139 11.18 19.04 -13.00
C GLY A 139 11.56 18.11 -14.17
N GLN A 140 12.85 17.82 -14.33
CA GLN A 140 13.37 16.95 -15.39
C GLN A 140 12.80 15.51 -15.35
N HIS A 141 12.46 14.99 -14.17
CA HIS A 141 11.99 13.62 -13.99
C HIS A 141 10.50 13.51 -13.67
N LEU A 142 9.76 14.62 -13.78
CA LEU A 142 8.35 14.68 -13.40
C LEU A 142 7.47 13.75 -14.24
N GLU A 143 7.69 13.65 -15.55
CA GLU A 143 6.89 12.79 -16.43
C GLU A 143 7.13 11.30 -16.16
N ILE A 144 8.39 10.94 -15.95
CA ILE A 144 8.80 9.59 -15.54
C ILE A 144 8.14 9.24 -14.21
N ALA A 145 8.09 10.18 -13.28
CA ALA A 145 7.45 9.99 -11.99
C ALA A 145 5.95 9.70 -12.10
N LYS A 146 5.24 10.49 -12.91
CA LYS A 146 3.82 10.27 -13.21
C LYS A 146 3.59 8.90 -13.85
N TYR A 147 4.43 8.50 -14.80
CA TYR A 147 4.34 7.21 -15.45
C TYR A 147 4.52 6.04 -14.47
N CYS A 148 5.55 6.11 -13.61
CA CYS A 148 5.79 5.09 -12.59
C CYS A 148 4.62 4.95 -11.61
N MET A 149 4.03 6.08 -11.19
CA MET A 149 2.89 6.09 -10.28
C MET A 149 1.61 5.53 -10.94
N LYS A 150 1.41 5.77 -12.24
CA LYS A 150 0.32 5.13 -13.02
C LYS A 150 0.46 3.61 -13.05
N LEU A 151 1.68 3.08 -13.24
CA LEU A 151 1.92 1.63 -13.23
C LEU A 151 1.70 1.03 -11.83
N ALA A 152 2.12 1.73 -10.77
CA ALA A 152 1.89 1.31 -9.40
C ALA A 152 0.39 1.29 -9.03
N LYS A 153 -0.39 2.25 -9.54
CA LYS A 153 -1.84 2.32 -9.34
C LYS A 153 -2.53 1.03 -9.76
N LEU A 154 -2.04 0.34 -10.80
CA LEU A 154 -2.56 -0.96 -11.25
C LEU A 154 -2.39 -2.10 -10.24
N LYS A 155 -1.48 -1.96 -9.25
CA LYS A 155 -1.24 -2.95 -8.19
C LYS A 155 -2.08 -2.73 -6.94
N ILE A 156 -2.67 -1.54 -6.82
CA ILE A 156 -3.48 -1.08 -5.68
C ILE A 156 -4.96 -1.06 -6.11
N PRO A 157 -5.93 -1.09 -5.17
CA PRO A 157 -7.34 -0.89 -5.54
C PRO A 157 -7.58 0.40 -6.33
N TYR A 158 -8.53 0.35 -7.26
CA TYR A 158 -8.83 1.42 -8.23
C TYR A 158 -9.30 2.74 -7.62
N MET A 159 -9.74 2.73 -6.35
CA MET A 159 -10.25 3.88 -5.58
C MET A 159 -9.10 4.80 -5.14
N THR A 160 -8.23 5.17 -6.07
CA THR A 160 -7.02 5.95 -5.85
C THR A 160 -6.82 6.95 -6.98
N ARG A 161 -6.34 8.14 -6.64
CA ARG A 161 -5.96 9.18 -7.60
C ARG A 161 -4.48 9.52 -7.49
N ILE A 162 -3.96 10.18 -8.53
CA ILE A 162 -2.59 10.65 -8.58
C ILE A 162 -2.64 12.17 -8.55
N ASP A 163 -2.06 12.76 -7.51
CA ASP A 163 -1.98 14.20 -7.32
C ASP A 163 -0.53 14.64 -7.53
N ILE A 164 -0.33 15.84 -8.09
CA ILE A 164 0.99 16.43 -8.30
C ILE A 164 1.03 17.74 -7.50
N VAL A 165 1.99 17.86 -6.59
CA VAL A 165 2.16 19.00 -5.72
C VAL A 165 3.53 19.62 -6.00
N ARG A 166 3.60 20.95 -6.10
CA ARG A 166 4.88 21.67 -6.17
C ARG A 166 5.36 21.97 -4.75
N LEU A 167 6.61 21.62 -4.45
CA LEU A 167 7.22 21.77 -3.12
C LEU A 167 8.00 23.08 -2.97
N ASN A 168 8.55 23.63 -4.06
CA ASN A 168 9.24 24.92 -4.04
C ASN A 168 8.28 26.06 -4.39
N GLY A 169 7.72 26.65 -3.33
CA GLY A 169 6.98 27.91 -3.32
C GLY A 169 6.74 28.33 -1.88
N THR A 170 7.49 29.33 -1.42
CA THR A 170 7.03 30.24 -0.36
C THR A 170 5.75 30.93 -0.86
N GLU A 171 4.66 30.72 -0.11
CA GLU A 171 3.41 31.48 0.03
C GLU A 171 2.62 31.93 -1.22
N GLY A 172 1.32 31.68 -1.15
CA GLY A 172 0.27 32.24 -1.99
C GLY A 172 -1.07 31.88 -1.37
N GLU A 173 -1.65 32.83 -0.66
CA GLU A 173 -3.07 32.87 -0.32
C GLU A 173 -3.86 32.65 -1.61
N ASP A 174 -4.44 31.47 -1.81
CA ASP A 174 -5.52 31.32 -2.78
C ASP A 174 -6.81 31.72 -2.06
N GLU A 175 -7.18 32.97 -2.33
CA GLU A 175 -8.50 33.56 -2.25
C GLU A 175 -9.61 32.53 -2.53
N GLU A 176 -10.41 32.20 -1.51
CA GLU A 176 -11.83 31.90 -1.71
C GLU A 176 -12.64 33.00 -1.03
N GLY A 177 -12.75 34.12 -1.74
CA GLY A 177 -13.83 35.07 -1.60
C GLY A 177 -14.74 34.97 -2.83
N ALA A 178 -15.93 34.41 -2.64
CA ALA A 178 -17.18 34.79 -3.31
C ALA A 178 -18.37 34.22 -2.52
#